data_AF-A0A835Z5Y0-F1
#
_entry.id   AF-A0A835Z5Y0-F1
#
_cell.length_a   1.000
_cell.length_b   1.000
_cell.length_c   1.000
_cell.angle_alpha   90.00
_cell.angle_beta   90.00
_cell.angle_gamma   90.00
#
_symmetry.space_group_name_H-M   'P 1'
#
loop_
_entity.id
_entity.type
_entity.pdbx_description
1 polymer ?
#
loop_
_entity_poly.entity_id
_entity_poly.type
_entity_poly.pdbx_seq_one_letter_code
_entity_poly.pdbx_strand_id
1 'polypeptide(L)'
;MLQLQVHKGYAGRRAARKASRALVARRKAQAVAAQADHAAATGAHDEAAALVEAALALDAACAAALLLRSRLLYARADYARALSDAVHALAAAAPPPPPAASAAAPSPAAPAARAPTAAAAAAAVAADMEADAAWACARCHARLEDWEGAADVLARYLRARPRDARAQALRGHACLRLRDGGGALYHFSRALELKGNKAAQRDLIRLGAARCCDQDWAAAETDLTAATRLKPSSAAATVDALAARGHLYACMREFPSAARDFKEALRLIPASPAAAAGLAQVTAPVPPVAVGGSKAKAAGGQGGAVRAADMRRGGGLSPLRGAVSPPPPRGVT
;
A
#
# COMPACT_ATOMS: atom_id res chain seq x y z
N MET A 1 -27.75 14.53 -52.57
CA MET A 1 -28.42 14.59 -51.24
C MET A 1 -28.89 13.22 -50.75
N LEU A 2 -29.64 12.43 -51.53
CA LEU A 2 -30.16 11.10 -51.13
C LEU A 2 -29.09 10.04 -50.82
N GLN A 3 -28.00 9.93 -51.61
CA GLN A 3 -26.93 8.96 -51.35
C GLN A 3 -26.17 9.22 -50.03
N LEU A 4 -26.06 10.47 -49.59
CA LEU A 4 -25.43 10.86 -48.32
C LEU A 4 -26.28 10.49 -47.09
N GLN A 5 -27.62 10.50 -47.22
CA GLN A 5 -28.53 10.08 -46.15
C GLN A 5 -28.57 8.55 -45.99
N VAL A 6 -28.51 7.81 -47.09
CA VAL A 6 -28.45 6.33 -47.06
C VAL A 6 -27.12 5.86 -46.45
N HIS A 7 -25.98 6.45 -46.83
CA HIS A 7 -24.68 6.11 -46.24
C HIS A 7 -24.61 6.40 -44.72
N LYS A 8 -25.20 7.52 -44.27
CA LYS A 8 -25.35 7.84 -42.83
C LYS A 8 -26.23 6.80 -42.10
N GLY A 9 -27.30 6.32 -42.72
CA GLY A 9 -28.16 5.26 -42.18
C GLY A 9 -27.51 3.88 -42.11
N TYR A 10 -26.64 3.52 -43.08
CA TYR A 10 -25.86 2.27 -43.03
C TYR A 10 -24.73 2.32 -41.99
N ALA A 11 -24.03 3.45 -41.88
CA ALA A 11 -23.02 3.67 -40.85
C ALA A 11 -23.65 3.59 -39.43
N GLY A 12 -24.82 4.22 -39.24
CA GLY A 12 -25.57 4.15 -37.98
C GLY A 12 -26.01 2.72 -37.61
N ARG A 13 -26.51 1.94 -38.57
CA ARG A 13 -26.90 0.53 -38.33
C ARG A 13 -25.70 -0.37 -38.01
N ARG A 14 -24.55 -0.15 -38.65
CA ARG A 14 -23.29 -0.88 -38.35
C ARG A 14 -22.77 -0.51 -36.95
N ALA A 15 -22.81 0.77 -36.58
CA ALA A 15 -22.44 1.24 -35.25
C ALA A 15 -23.35 0.66 -34.16
N ALA A 16 -24.66 0.65 -34.37
CA ALA A 16 -25.64 0.06 -33.45
C ALA A 16 -25.41 -1.45 -33.24
N ARG A 17 -25.14 -2.21 -34.32
CA ARG A 17 -24.78 -3.64 -34.23
C ARG A 17 -23.47 -3.89 -33.50
N LYS A 18 -22.48 -3.00 -33.67
CA LYS A 18 -21.20 -3.09 -32.95
C LYS A 18 -21.40 -2.81 -31.46
N ALA A 19 -22.20 -1.80 -31.11
CA ALA A 19 -22.54 -1.46 -29.74
C ALA A 19 -23.33 -2.58 -29.04
N SER A 20 -24.30 -3.20 -29.72
CA SER A 20 -25.06 -4.31 -29.15
C SER A 20 -24.19 -5.55 -28.90
N ARG A 21 -23.28 -5.88 -29.84
CA ARG A 21 -22.30 -6.96 -29.64
C ARG A 21 -21.36 -6.67 -28.48
N ALA A 22 -20.87 -5.44 -28.36
CA ALA A 22 -20.01 -5.03 -27.24
C ALA A 22 -20.74 -5.13 -25.90
N LEU A 23 -22.02 -4.77 -25.83
CA LEU A 23 -22.83 -4.91 -24.61
C LEU A 23 -23.00 -6.39 -24.21
N VAL A 24 -23.27 -7.27 -25.18
CA VAL A 24 -23.37 -8.72 -24.93
C VAL A 24 -22.03 -9.29 -24.45
N ALA A 25 -20.92 -8.90 -25.09
CA ALA A 25 -19.58 -9.30 -24.69
C ALA A 25 -19.26 -8.85 -23.26
N ARG A 26 -19.57 -7.60 -22.90
CA ARG A 26 -19.43 -7.06 -21.53
C ARG A 26 -20.21 -7.85 -20.50
N ARG A 27 -21.49 -8.15 -20.77
CA ARG A 27 -22.32 -8.95 -19.85
C ARG A 27 -21.76 -10.36 -19.68
N LYS A 28 -21.29 -10.97 -20.77
CA LYS A 28 -20.66 -12.29 -20.72
C LYS A 28 -19.35 -12.25 -19.93
N ALA A 29 -18.51 -11.24 -20.15
CA ALA A 29 -17.27 -11.05 -19.40
C ALA A 29 -17.54 -10.89 -17.90
N GLN A 30 -18.55 -10.11 -17.51
CA GLN A 30 -18.97 -9.96 -16.11
C GLN A 30 -19.43 -11.29 -15.49
N ALA A 31 -20.20 -12.10 -16.24
CA ALA A 31 -20.64 -13.41 -15.76
C ALA A 31 -19.47 -14.38 -15.57
N VAL A 32 -18.52 -14.41 -16.51
CA VAL A 32 -17.31 -15.24 -16.41
C VAL A 32 -16.40 -14.76 -15.27
N ALA A 33 -16.28 -13.44 -15.06
CA ALA A 33 -15.54 -12.88 -13.93
C ALA A 33 -16.15 -13.28 -12.57
N ALA A 34 -17.49 -13.33 -12.46
CA ALA A 34 -18.16 -13.81 -11.25
C ALA A 34 -17.90 -15.29 -10.98
N GLN A 35 -17.81 -16.13 -12.03
CA GLN A 35 -17.37 -17.52 -11.89
C GLN A 35 -15.92 -17.62 -11.42
N ALA A 36 -15.04 -16.77 -11.96
CA ALA A 36 -13.65 -16.70 -11.53
C ALA A 36 -13.50 -16.30 -10.06
N ASP A 37 -14.30 -15.33 -9.59
CA ASP A 37 -14.36 -14.94 -8.18
C ASP A 37 -14.78 -16.10 -7.29
N HIS A 38 -15.80 -16.86 -7.70
CA HIS A 38 -16.24 -18.05 -6.97
C HIS A 38 -15.16 -19.13 -6.91
N ALA A 39 -14.52 -19.45 -8.04
CA ALA A 39 -13.41 -20.40 -8.11
C ALA A 39 -12.21 -19.95 -7.24
N ALA A 40 -11.91 -18.66 -7.22
CA ALA A 40 -10.86 -18.11 -6.36
C ALA A 40 -11.22 -18.27 -4.87
N ALA A 41 -12.50 -18.10 -4.50
CA ALA A 41 -12.98 -18.26 -3.14
C ALA A 41 -12.97 -19.72 -2.66
N THR A 42 -13.19 -20.69 -3.56
CA THR A 42 -13.11 -22.13 -3.25
C THR A 42 -11.68 -22.68 -3.29
N GLY A 43 -10.69 -21.86 -3.62
CA GLY A 43 -9.28 -22.24 -3.69
C GLY A 43 -8.85 -22.88 -5.02
N ALA A 44 -9.75 -22.94 -6.01
CA ALA A 44 -9.44 -23.40 -7.36
C ALA A 44 -8.69 -22.32 -8.16
N HIS A 45 -7.44 -22.03 -7.75
CA HIS A 45 -6.66 -20.91 -8.28
C HIS A 45 -6.33 -21.01 -9.77
N ASP A 46 -6.13 -22.22 -10.30
CA ASP A 46 -5.83 -22.42 -11.72
C ASP A 46 -7.08 -22.23 -12.59
N GLU A 47 -8.23 -22.70 -12.12
CA GLU A 47 -9.53 -22.47 -12.76
C GLU A 47 -9.87 -20.98 -12.75
N ALA A 48 -9.69 -20.30 -11.61
CA ALA A 48 -9.89 -18.87 -11.50
C ALA A 48 -9.01 -18.10 -12.49
N ALA A 49 -7.72 -18.47 -12.63
CA ALA A 49 -6.82 -17.84 -13.58
C ALA A 49 -7.29 -18.04 -15.04
N ALA A 50 -7.75 -19.23 -15.41
CA ALA A 50 -8.28 -19.51 -16.74
C ALA A 50 -9.56 -18.70 -17.04
N LEU A 51 -10.48 -18.63 -16.07
CA LEU A 51 -11.71 -17.85 -16.20
C LEU A 51 -11.44 -16.35 -16.29
N VAL A 52 -10.45 -15.83 -15.55
CA VAL A 52 -9.99 -14.43 -15.67
C VAL A 52 -9.54 -14.12 -17.09
N GLU A 53 -8.67 -14.95 -17.68
CA GLU A 53 -8.20 -14.72 -19.05
C GLU A 53 -9.34 -14.85 -20.08
N ALA A 54 -10.29 -15.77 -19.87
CA ALA A 54 -11.48 -15.88 -20.70
C ALA A 54 -12.39 -14.64 -20.62
N ALA A 55 -12.55 -14.05 -19.42
CA ALA A 55 -13.30 -12.81 -19.23
C ALA A 55 -12.61 -11.63 -19.92
N LEU A 56 -11.29 -11.51 -19.80
CA LEU A 56 -10.52 -10.43 -20.44
C LEU A 56 -10.44 -10.57 -21.97
N ALA A 57 -10.51 -11.78 -22.51
CA ALA A 57 -10.63 -12.02 -23.94
C ALA A 57 -11.99 -11.54 -24.51
N LEU A 58 -13.05 -11.54 -23.68
CA LEU A 58 -14.38 -11.03 -24.05
C LEU A 58 -14.47 -9.51 -23.89
N ASP A 59 -13.92 -8.97 -22.79
CA ASP A 59 -13.82 -7.54 -22.52
C ASP A 59 -12.56 -7.23 -21.72
N ALA A 60 -11.56 -6.65 -22.40
CA ALA A 60 -10.28 -6.30 -21.79
C ALA A 60 -10.40 -5.22 -20.69
N ALA A 61 -11.52 -4.48 -20.66
CA ALA A 61 -11.79 -3.46 -19.65
C ALA A 61 -12.68 -3.99 -18.50
N CYS A 62 -12.90 -5.30 -18.41
CA CYS A 62 -13.71 -5.89 -17.33
C CYS A 62 -13.03 -5.66 -15.97
N ALA A 63 -13.54 -4.69 -15.20
CA ALA A 63 -12.96 -4.27 -13.92
C ALA A 63 -12.80 -5.44 -12.93
N ALA A 64 -13.82 -6.31 -12.82
CA ALA A 64 -13.80 -7.47 -11.93
C ALA A 64 -12.68 -8.46 -12.30
N ALA A 65 -12.53 -8.78 -13.59
CA ALA A 65 -11.49 -9.70 -14.06
C ALA A 65 -10.09 -9.10 -13.89
N LEU A 66 -9.90 -7.81 -14.19
CA LEU A 66 -8.64 -7.10 -13.95
C LEU A 66 -8.27 -7.10 -12.46
N LEU A 67 -9.23 -6.81 -11.59
CA LEU A 67 -9.02 -6.82 -10.14
C LEU A 67 -8.64 -8.22 -9.63
N LEU A 68 -9.32 -9.27 -10.09
CA LEU A 68 -8.97 -10.65 -9.79
C LEU A 68 -7.56 -11.01 -10.25
N ARG A 69 -7.21 -10.65 -11.49
CA ARG A 69 -5.86 -10.88 -12.02
C ARG A 69 -4.81 -10.17 -11.18
N SER A 70 -5.06 -8.92 -10.79
CA SER A 70 -4.17 -8.15 -9.92
C SER A 70 -3.91 -8.86 -8.58
N ARG A 71 -4.95 -9.46 -7.97
CA ARG A 71 -4.83 -10.20 -6.71
C ARG A 71 -4.00 -11.46 -6.86
N LEU A 72 -4.20 -12.21 -7.95
CA LEU A 72 -3.43 -13.42 -8.27
C LEU A 72 -1.95 -13.09 -8.56
N LEU A 73 -1.69 -12.03 -9.33
CA LEU A 73 -0.33 -11.54 -9.62
C LEU A 73 0.36 -11.04 -8.35
N TYR A 74 -0.35 -10.32 -7.48
CA TYR A 74 0.16 -9.88 -6.19
C TYR A 74 0.57 -11.09 -5.32
N ALA A 75 -0.25 -12.15 -5.29
CA ALA A 75 0.07 -13.38 -4.55
C ALA A 75 1.33 -14.08 -5.09
N ARG A 76 1.59 -13.97 -6.40
CA ARG A 76 2.80 -14.45 -7.08
C ARG A 76 4.00 -13.48 -6.97
N ALA A 77 3.84 -12.37 -6.26
CA ALA A 77 4.83 -11.30 -6.12
C ALA A 77 5.18 -10.54 -7.42
N ASP A 78 4.33 -10.62 -8.44
CA ASP A 78 4.44 -9.82 -9.66
C ASP A 78 3.71 -8.48 -9.49
N TYR A 79 4.30 -7.61 -8.66
CA TYR A 79 3.65 -6.38 -8.21
C TYR A 79 3.48 -5.33 -9.31
N ALA A 80 4.37 -5.31 -10.31
CA ALA A 80 4.30 -4.35 -11.40
C ALA A 80 3.10 -4.63 -12.32
N ARG A 81 2.91 -5.89 -12.71
CA ARG A 81 1.73 -6.28 -13.50
C ARG A 81 0.45 -6.20 -12.67
N ALA A 82 0.50 -6.57 -11.40
CA ALA A 82 -0.62 -6.40 -10.49
C ALA A 82 -1.04 -4.93 -10.36
N LEU A 83 -0.10 -4.00 -10.24
CA LEU A 83 -0.37 -2.57 -10.19
C LEU A 83 -1.06 -2.10 -11.48
N SER A 84 -0.52 -2.51 -12.64
CA SER A 84 -1.12 -2.17 -13.93
C SER A 84 -2.59 -2.60 -13.98
N ASP A 85 -2.89 -3.86 -13.66
CA ASP A 85 -4.27 -4.36 -13.69
C ASP A 85 -5.18 -3.65 -12.68
N ALA A 86 -4.68 -3.37 -11.47
CA ALA A 86 -5.44 -2.66 -10.45
C ALA A 86 -5.77 -1.22 -10.87
N VAL A 87 -4.84 -0.52 -11.54
CA VAL A 87 -5.06 0.83 -12.08
C VAL A 87 -6.11 0.81 -13.19
N HIS A 88 -6.03 -0.17 -14.11
CA HIS A 88 -7.04 -0.33 -15.15
C HIS A 88 -8.42 -0.70 -14.58
N ALA A 89 -8.47 -1.54 -13.54
CA ALA A 89 -9.70 -1.86 -12.84
C ALA A 89 -10.31 -0.62 -12.17
N LEU A 90 -9.48 0.21 -11.52
CA LEU A 90 -9.90 1.46 -10.89
C LEU A 90 -10.46 2.45 -11.93
N ALA A 91 -9.78 2.59 -13.06
CA ALA A 91 -10.24 3.44 -14.16
C ALA A 91 -11.56 2.94 -14.79
N ALA A 92 -11.75 1.62 -14.88
CA ALA A 92 -12.98 1.01 -15.41
C ALA A 92 -14.15 1.05 -14.40
N ALA A 93 -13.87 1.11 -13.10
CA ALA A 93 -14.86 1.23 -12.04
C ALA A 93 -15.36 2.66 -11.82
N ALA A 94 -14.58 3.68 -12.23
CA ALA A 94 -14.97 5.07 -12.13
C ALA A 94 -16.30 5.32 -12.88
N PRO A 95 -17.29 5.99 -12.25
CA PRO A 95 -18.53 6.33 -12.94
C PRO A 95 -18.22 7.22 -14.15
N PRO A 96 -18.96 7.09 -15.28
CA PRO A 96 -18.81 8.04 -16.38
C PRO A 96 -19.04 9.47 -15.84
N PRO A 97 -18.33 10.48 -16.36
CA PRO A 97 -18.57 11.86 -15.94
C PRO A 97 -20.06 12.17 -16.10
N PRO A 98 -20.69 12.88 -15.15
CA PRO A 98 -22.10 13.24 -15.28
C PRO A 98 -22.26 13.95 -16.62
N PRO A 99 -23.31 13.64 -17.41
CA PRO A 99 -23.60 14.42 -18.60
C PRO A 99 -23.69 15.89 -18.18
N ALA A 100 -23.05 16.78 -18.94
CA ALA A 100 -23.05 18.22 -18.67
C ALA A 100 -24.47 18.64 -18.28
N ALA A 101 -24.61 19.14 -17.05
CA ALA A 101 -25.89 19.35 -16.40
C ALA A 101 -26.85 20.14 -17.31
N SER A 102 -27.95 19.52 -17.74
CA SER A 102 -29.15 20.30 -18.00
C SER A 102 -29.75 20.61 -16.63
N ALA A 103 -29.75 21.89 -16.26
CA ALA A 103 -30.33 22.42 -15.05
C ALA A 103 -31.80 22.02 -14.92
N ALA A 104 -32.07 20.91 -14.22
CA ALA A 104 -33.39 20.60 -13.69
C ALA A 104 -33.20 20.33 -12.19
N ALA A 105 -33.57 21.31 -11.38
CA ALA A 105 -33.57 21.20 -9.93
C ALA A 105 -34.46 20.02 -9.49
N PRO A 106 -34.05 19.22 -8.49
CA PRO A 106 -34.93 18.21 -7.92
C PRO A 106 -36.07 18.91 -7.15
N SER A 107 -37.31 18.57 -7.49
CA SER A 107 -38.52 18.96 -6.74
C SER A 107 -38.51 18.31 -5.35
N PRO A 108 -38.83 19.04 -4.26
CA PRO A 108 -38.83 18.51 -2.92
C PRO A 108 -40.18 17.83 -2.63
N ALA A 109 -40.27 16.52 -2.83
CA ALA A 109 -41.44 15.74 -2.42
C ALA A 109 -41.07 14.44 -1.69
N ALA A 110 -41.30 14.49 -0.38
CA ALA A 110 -41.55 13.43 0.61
C ALA A 110 -40.44 12.42 1.00
N PRO A 111 -40.24 12.17 2.32
CA PRO A 111 -39.37 11.11 2.82
C PRO A 111 -40.16 9.80 2.85
N ALA A 112 -39.76 8.84 2.02
CA ALA A 112 -40.18 7.45 2.16
C ALA A 112 -38.92 6.60 2.18
N ALA A 113 -38.77 5.78 3.22
CA ALA A 113 -37.79 4.70 3.29
C ALA A 113 -38.06 3.73 2.12
N ARG A 114 -37.48 4.03 0.96
CA ARG A 114 -37.55 3.19 -0.23
C ARG A 114 -36.41 2.20 -0.17
N ALA A 115 -36.72 0.91 -0.36
CA ALA A 115 -35.72 -0.09 -0.66
C ALA A 115 -34.78 0.43 -1.77
N PRO A 116 -33.47 0.15 -1.70
CA PRO A 116 -32.53 0.67 -2.67
C PRO A 116 -33.01 0.30 -4.07
N THR A 117 -33.20 1.31 -4.93
CA THR A 117 -33.54 1.08 -6.33
C THR A 117 -32.42 0.26 -6.99
N ALA A 118 -32.71 -0.45 -8.08
CA ALA A 118 -31.68 -1.17 -8.83
C ALA A 118 -30.50 -0.27 -9.23
N ALA A 119 -30.75 1.04 -9.44
CA ALA A 119 -29.72 2.04 -9.68
C ALA A 119 -28.85 2.31 -8.43
N ALA A 120 -29.46 2.43 -7.24
CA ALA A 120 -28.72 2.59 -5.98
C ALA A 120 -27.88 1.35 -5.65
N ALA A 121 -28.41 0.15 -5.88
CA ALA A 121 -27.66 -1.09 -5.71
C ALA A 121 -26.47 -1.19 -6.69
N ALA A 122 -26.68 -0.82 -7.96
CA ALA A 122 -25.59 -0.80 -8.95
C ALA A 122 -24.50 0.23 -8.59
N ALA A 123 -24.89 1.42 -8.09
CA ALA A 123 -23.95 2.43 -7.62
C ALA A 123 -23.14 1.95 -6.40
N ALA A 124 -23.77 1.22 -5.48
CA ALA A 124 -23.08 0.63 -4.33
C ALA A 124 -22.04 -0.41 -4.78
N VAL A 125 -22.41 -1.31 -5.71
CA VAL A 125 -21.47 -2.30 -6.27
C VAL A 125 -20.30 -1.64 -7.00
N ALA A 126 -20.54 -0.54 -7.74
CA ALA A 126 -19.47 0.22 -8.39
C ALA A 126 -18.53 0.88 -7.36
N ALA A 127 -19.07 1.46 -6.30
CA ALA A 127 -18.28 2.06 -5.22
C ALA A 127 -17.45 1.01 -4.46
N ASP A 128 -17.99 -0.19 -4.24
CA ASP A 128 -17.27 -1.32 -3.66
C ASP A 128 -16.13 -1.78 -4.57
N MET A 129 -16.38 -1.88 -5.88
CA MET A 129 -15.35 -2.23 -6.88
C MET A 129 -14.24 -1.17 -6.93
N GLU A 130 -14.59 0.11 -6.92
CA GLU A 130 -13.62 1.22 -6.90
C GLU A 130 -12.76 1.15 -5.63
N ALA A 131 -13.38 0.90 -4.47
CA ALA A 131 -12.68 0.76 -3.20
C ALA A 131 -11.70 -0.43 -3.24
N ASP A 132 -12.15 -1.60 -3.69
CA ASP A 132 -11.30 -2.79 -3.78
C ASP A 132 -10.13 -2.59 -4.76
N ALA A 133 -10.36 -1.92 -5.89
CA ALA A 133 -9.33 -1.60 -6.86
C ALA A 133 -8.31 -0.59 -6.29
N ALA A 134 -8.77 0.46 -5.62
CA ALA A 134 -7.91 1.41 -4.93
C ALA A 134 -7.07 0.75 -3.83
N TRP A 135 -7.66 -0.17 -3.06
CA TRP A 135 -6.92 -0.96 -2.07
C TRP A 135 -5.85 -1.84 -2.71
N ALA A 136 -6.17 -2.49 -3.84
CA ALA A 136 -5.20 -3.28 -4.60
C ALA A 136 -4.04 -2.41 -5.13
N CYS A 137 -4.34 -1.24 -5.71
CA CYS A 137 -3.34 -0.26 -6.14
C CYS A 137 -2.41 0.14 -4.99
N ALA A 138 -2.98 0.60 -3.86
CA ALA A 138 -2.21 1.06 -2.70
C ALA A 138 -1.25 -0.01 -2.18
N ARG A 139 -1.69 -1.27 -2.14
CA ARG A 139 -0.84 -2.40 -1.73
C ARG A 139 0.28 -2.67 -2.74
N CYS A 140 0.01 -2.55 -4.03
CA CYS A 140 1.03 -2.75 -5.06
C CYS A 140 2.08 -1.63 -5.00
N HIS A 141 1.67 -0.36 -4.92
CA HIS A 141 2.58 0.77 -4.70
C HIS A 141 3.46 0.55 -3.46
N ALA A 142 2.86 0.15 -2.33
CA ALA A 142 3.62 -0.15 -1.11
C ALA A 142 4.62 -1.31 -1.26
N ARG A 143 4.35 -2.29 -2.13
CA ARG A 143 5.29 -3.39 -2.43
C ARG A 143 6.40 -3.01 -3.41
N LEU A 144 6.14 -2.04 -4.26
CA LEU A 144 7.11 -1.44 -5.19
C LEU A 144 7.91 -0.31 -4.54
N GLU A 145 7.70 -0.04 -3.25
CA GLU A 145 8.28 1.07 -2.49
C GLU A 145 7.95 2.47 -3.05
N ASP A 146 6.89 2.58 -3.84
CA ASP A 146 6.32 3.85 -4.26
C ASP A 146 5.38 4.38 -3.16
N TRP A 147 5.98 5.00 -2.15
CA TRP A 147 5.27 5.46 -0.96
C TRP A 147 4.39 6.69 -1.23
N GLU A 148 4.76 7.52 -2.20
CA GLU A 148 3.96 8.67 -2.64
C GLU A 148 2.67 8.19 -3.31
N GLY A 149 2.78 7.29 -4.31
CA GLY A 149 1.62 6.69 -4.98
C GLY A 149 0.72 5.93 -4.00
N ALA A 150 1.30 5.22 -3.03
CA ALA A 150 0.52 4.56 -1.99
C ALA A 150 -0.24 5.56 -1.11
N ALA A 151 0.41 6.64 -0.66
CA ALA A 151 -0.20 7.66 0.19
C ALA A 151 -1.36 8.38 -0.53
N ASP A 152 -1.19 8.72 -1.81
CA ASP A 152 -2.19 9.39 -2.62
C ASP A 152 -3.45 8.54 -2.84
N VAL A 153 -3.27 7.29 -3.25
CA VAL A 153 -4.40 6.36 -3.46
C VAL A 153 -5.12 6.10 -2.13
N LEU A 154 -4.39 5.92 -1.03
CA LEU A 154 -4.97 5.73 0.30
C LEU A 154 -5.70 6.98 0.80
N ALA A 155 -5.23 8.18 0.45
CA ALA A 155 -5.93 9.42 0.77
C ALA A 155 -7.31 9.49 0.12
N ARG A 156 -7.44 9.04 -1.14
CA ARG A 156 -8.73 8.95 -1.82
C ARG A 156 -9.61 7.85 -1.21
N TYR A 157 -9.05 6.66 -1.01
CA TYR A 157 -9.74 5.50 -0.44
C TYR A 157 -10.32 5.80 0.96
N LEU A 158 -9.53 6.42 1.84
CA LEU A 158 -9.95 6.74 3.21
C LEU A 158 -11.00 7.84 3.30
N ARG A 159 -11.21 8.66 2.24
CA ARG A 159 -12.37 9.57 2.20
C ARG A 159 -13.68 8.80 2.07
N ALA A 160 -13.69 7.74 1.28
CA ALA A 160 -14.86 6.87 1.11
C ALA A 160 -15.03 5.88 2.28
N ARG A 161 -13.91 5.37 2.83
CA ARG A 161 -13.88 4.36 3.88
C ARG A 161 -13.03 4.82 5.09
N PRO A 162 -13.46 5.85 5.84
CA PRO A 162 -12.63 6.45 6.90
C PRO A 162 -12.35 5.50 8.07
N ARG A 163 -13.20 4.48 8.27
CA ARG A 163 -13.13 3.50 9.35
C ARG A 163 -12.35 2.23 9.00
N ASP A 164 -11.68 2.17 7.85
CA ASP A 164 -10.84 1.03 7.51
C ASP A 164 -9.48 1.12 8.23
N ALA A 165 -9.36 0.38 9.33
CA ALA A 165 -8.14 0.32 10.14
C ALA A 165 -6.90 -0.19 9.36
N ARG A 166 -7.09 -1.05 8.34
CA ARG A 166 -5.98 -1.57 7.54
C ARG A 166 -5.44 -0.49 6.61
N ALA A 167 -6.32 0.30 6.00
CA ALA A 167 -5.94 1.43 5.17
C ALA A 167 -5.31 2.57 5.98
N GLN A 168 -5.83 2.86 7.19
CA GLN A 168 -5.18 3.80 8.11
C GLN A 168 -3.76 3.34 8.45
N ALA A 169 -3.57 2.07 8.81
CA ALA A 169 -2.24 1.55 9.11
C ALA A 169 -1.29 1.55 7.89
N LEU A 170 -1.78 1.25 6.69
CA LEU A 170 -0.95 1.28 5.49
C LEU A 170 -0.54 2.71 5.13
N ARG A 171 -1.43 3.69 5.32
CA ARG A 171 -1.12 5.11 5.06
C ARG A 171 -0.14 5.65 6.09
N GLY A 172 -0.30 5.31 7.36
CA GLY A 172 0.69 5.66 8.38
C GLY A 172 2.07 5.08 8.09
N HIS A 173 2.13 3.87 7.52
CA HIS A 173 3.39 3.28 7.07
C HIS A 173 3.98 4.01 5.85
N ALA A 174 3.15 4.46 4.91
CA ALA A 174 3.62 5.30 3.81
C ALA A 174 4.18 6.63 4.32
N CYS A 175 3.48 7.32 5.24
CA CYS A 175 3.97 8.54 5.89
C CYS A 175 5.33 8.34 6.58
N LEU A 176 5.51 7.24 7.32
CA LEU A 176 6.81 6.89 7.93
C LEU A 176 7.93 6.81 6.89
N ARG A 177 7.67 6.14 5.77
CA ARG A 177 8.66 5.95 4.69
C ARG A 177 8.95 7.26 3.97
N LEU A 178 8.00 8.19 3.96
CA LEU A 178 8.16 9.56 3.48
C LEU A 178 8.74 10.52 4.54
N ARG A 179 9.15 10.02 5.72
CA ARG A 179 9.68 10.80 6.85
C ARG A 179 8.70 11.81 7.45
N ASP A 180 7.41 11.63 7.20
CA ASP A 180 6.32 12.35 7.83
C ASP A 180 5.91 11.65 9.13
N GLY A 181 6.62 11.96 10.22
CA GLY A 181 6.40 11.39 11.55
C GLY A 181 5.01 11.75 12.12
N GLY A 182 4.59 13.01 11.97
CA GLY A 182 3.30 13.49 12.43
C GLY A 182 2.12 12.82 11.72
N GLY A 183 2.17 12.72 10.39
CA GLY A 183 1.15 12.01 9.61
C GLY A 183 1.12 10.51 9.92
N ALA A 184 2.28 9.90 10.12
CA ALA A 184 2.36 8.51 10.55
C ALA A 184 1.69 8.28 11.91
N LEU A 185 2.00 9.12 12.89
CA LEU A 185 1.44 9.06 14.24
C LEU A 185 -0.07 9.21 14.20
N TYR A 186 -0.59 10.18 13.44
CA TYR A 186 -2.03 10.36 13.25
C TYR A 186 -2.70 9.07 12.73
N HIS A 187 -2.18 8.53 11.62
CA HIS A 187 -2.79 7.39 10.96
C HIS A 187 -2.67 6.07 11.76
N PHE A 188 -1.56 5.84 12.46
CA PHE A 188 -1.44 4.67 13.33
C PHE A 188 -2.32 4.79 14.58
N SER A 189 -2.45 5.97 15.17
CA SER A 189 -3.35 6.21 16.30
C SER A 189 -4.79 5.93 15.91
N ARG A 190 -5.24 6.44 14.76
CA ARG A 190 -6.56 6.13 14.20
C ARG A 190 -6.75 4.65 13.92
N ALA A 191 -5.74 3.97 13.36
CA ALA A 191 -5.82 2.53 13.11
C ALA A 191 -5.99 1.73 14.41
N LEU A 192 -5.34 2.17 15.50
CA LEU A 192 -5.45 1.54 16.82
C LEU A 192 -6.83 1.76 17.44
N GLU A 193 -7.32 3.01 17.43
CA GLU A 193 -8.67 3.36 17.88
C GLU A 193 -9.75 2.49 17.21
N LEU A 194 -9.65 2.31 15.89
CA LEU A 194 -10.61 1.53 15.11
C LEU A 194 -10.57 0.02 15.39
N LYS A 195 -9.44 -0.52 15.83
CA LYS A 195 -9.32 -1.94 16.21
C LYS A 195 -9.80 -2.21 17.64
N GLY A 196 -9.98 -1.17 18.45
CA GLY A 196 -10.36 -1.27 19.86
C GLY A 196 -9.25 -1.87 20.74
N ASN A 197 -9.66 -2.43 21.89
CA ASN A 197 -8.77 -2.83 23.00
C ASN A 197 -7.89 -4.08 22.72
N LYS A 198 -7.70 -4.45 21.45
CA LYS A 198 -6.76 -5.49 21.01
C LYS A 198 -5.58 -4.83 20.31
N ALA A 199 -4.86 -3.98 21.03
CA ALA A 199 -3.60 -3.41 20.55
C ALA A 199 -2.64 -4.56 20.24
N ALA A 200 -2.47 -4.88 18.95
CA ALA A 200 -1.51 -5.88 18.54
C ALA A 200 -0.10 -5.32 18.77
N GLN A 201 0.84 -6.16 19.16
CA GLN A 201 2.26 -5.81 19.29
C GLN A 201 2.77 -5.00 18.09
N ARG A 202 2.35 -5.37 16.88
CA ARG A 202 2.74 -4.69 15.65
C ARG A 202 2.21 -3.26 15.54
N ASP A 203 1.07 -2.94 16.14
CA ASP A 203 0.54 -1.58 16.14
C ASP A 203 1.33 -0.69 17.11
N LEU A 204 1.72 -1.21 18.28
CA LEU A 204 2.63 -0.52 19.20
C LEU A 204 4.02 -0.28 18.60
N ILE A 205 4.57 -1.27 17.88
CA ILE A 205 5.85 -1.09 17.15
C ILE A 205 5.77 0.07 16.17
N ARG A 206 4.67 0.17 15.42
CA ARG A 206 4.45 1.23 14.43
C ARG A 206 4.28 2.60 15.06
N LEU A 207 3.54 2.69 16.17
CA LEU A 207 3.40 3.92 16.95
C LEU A 207 4.74 4.37 17.54
N GLY A 208 5.49 3.45 18.15
CA GLY A 208 6.83 3.73 18.66
C GLY A 208 7.76 4.24 17.55
N ALA A 209 7.76 3.60 16.38
CA ALA A 209 8.53 4.06 15.23
C ALA A 209 8.12 5.46 14.74
N ALA A 210 6.82 5.79 14.73
CA ALA A 210 6.34 7.12 14.38
C ALA A 210 6.76 8.18 15.40
N ARG A 211 6.66 7.87 16.70
CA ARG A 211 7.13 8.73 17.79
C ARG A 211 8.65 8.95 17.75
N CYS A 212 9.42 7.93 17.39
CA CYS A 212 10.86 8.10 17.12
C CYS A 212 11.12 9.10 15.99
N CYS A 213 10.36 9.03 14.88
CA CYS A 213 10.50 9.99 13.79
C CYS A 213 10.12 11.41 14.21
N ASP A 214 9.15 11.54 15.11
CA ASP A 214 8.69 12.80 15.69
C ASP A 214 9.54 13.29 16.89
N GLN A 215 10.60 12.54 17.25
CA GLN A 215 11.50 12.81 18.39
C GLN A 215 10.85 12.74 19.79
N ASP A 216 9.66 12.16 19.91
CA ASP A 216 9.04 11.84 21.20
C ASP A 216 9.59 10.51 21.74
N TRP A 217 10.85 10.54 22.16
CA TRP A 217 11.61 9.35 22.57
C TRP A 217 11.00 8.66 23.80
N ALA A 218 10.45 9.41 24.76
CA ALA A 218 9.88 8.86 25.98
C ALA A 218 8.57 8.10 25.71
N ALA A 219 7.70 8.67 24.87
CA ALA A 219 6.46 8.00 24.48
C ALA A 219 6.75 6.81 23.53
N ALA A 220 7.80 6.90 22.70
CA ALA A 220 8.26 5.77 21.90
C ALA A 220 8.78 4.62 22.78
N GLU A 221 9.57 4.92 23.81
CA GLU A 221 10.09 3.91 24.74
C GLU A 221 8.96 3.17 25.46
N THR A 222 7.95 3.91 25.90
CA THR A 222 6.77 3.37 26.57
C THR A 222 6.04 2.37 25.67
N ASP A 223 5.74 2.77 24.42
CA ASP A 223 5.04 1.91 23.46
C ASP A 223 5.86 0.67 23.08
N LEU A 224 7.15 0.85 22.80
CA LEU A 224 8.03 -0.25 22.38
C LEU A 224 8.31 -1.20 23.54
N THR A 225 8.44 -0.70 24.76
CA THR A 225 8.54 -1.54 25.96
C THR A 225 7.26 -2.33 26.18
N ALA A 226 6.08 -1.70 26.02
CA ALA A 226 4.82 -2.43 26.05
C ALA A 226 4.77 -3.51 24.95
N ALA A 227 5.25 -3.21 23.74
CA ALA A 227 5.33 -4.18 22.65
C ALA A 227 6.23 -5.39 23.01
N THR A 228 7.39 -5.17 23.65
CA THR A 228 8.27 -6.30 24.07
C THR A 228 7.66 -7.17 25.19
N ARG A 229 6.75 -6.62 25.99
CA ARG A 229 6.08 -7.33 27.09
C ARG A 229 4.86 -8.14 26.63
N LEU A 230 4.24 -7.77 25.51
CA LEU A 230 3.18 -8.58 24.92
C LEU A 230 3.76 -9.93 24.50
N LYS A 231 3.28 -11.02 25.12
CA LYS A 231 3.67 -12.39 24.74
C LYS A 231 3.06 -12.73 23.38
N PRO A 232 3.82 -12.70 22.28
CA PRO A 232 3.26 -13.03 20.98
C PRO A 232 3.24 -14.55 20.79
N SER A 233 2.40 -15.01 19.88
CA SER A 233 2.38 -16.41 19.46
C SER A 233 3.61 -16.82 18.62
N SER A 234 4.46 -15.86 18.23
CA SER A 234 5.62 -16.09 17.36
C SER A 234 6.85 -15.32 17.84
N ALA A 235 7.99 -16.02 17.90
CA ALA A 235 9.28 -15.42 18.23
C ALA A 235 9.67 -14.26 17.30
N ALA A 236 9.24 -14.30 16.04
CA ALA A 236 9.51 -13.24 15.06
C ALA A 236 8.95 -11.88 15.50
N ALA A 237 7.78 -11.86 16.14
CA ALA A 237 7.14 -10.62 16.55
C ALA A 237 7.84 -9.99 17.76
N THR A 238 8.38 -10.81 18.67
CA THR A 238 9.28 -10.34 19.76
C THR A 238 10.58 -9.77 19.20
N VAL A 239 11.16 -10.41 18.19
CA VAL A 239 12.37 -9.93 17.51
C VAL A 239 12.13 -8.55 16.87
N ASP A 240 11.01 -8.34 16.20
CA ASP A 240 10.65 -7.04 15.64
C ASP A 240 10.50 -5.95 16.73
N ALA A 241 9.89 -6.28 17.87
CA ALA A 241 9.73 -5.36 18.99
C ALA A 241 11.08 -4.97 19.61
N LEU A 242 11.96 -5.96 19.84
CA LEU A 242 13.31 -5.74 20.36
C LEU A 242 14.16 -4.93 19.39
N ALA A 243 14.12 -5.26 18.09
CA ALA A 243 14.82 -4.48 17.08
C ALA A 243 14.33 -3.02 17.04
N ALA A 244 13.01 -2.79 17.08
CA ALA A 244 12.45 -1.45 17.11
C ALA A 244 12.91 -0.65 18.35
N ARG A 245 12.92 -1.26 19.54
CA ARG A 245 13.41 -0.59 20.75
C ARG A 245 14.94 -0.37 20.73
N GLY A 246 15.69 -1.31 20.16
CA GLY A 246 17.12 -1.12 19.88
C GLY A 246 17.39 0.08 18.96
N HIS A 247 16.56 0.29 17.93
CA HIS A 247 16.66 1.46 17.06
C HIS A 247 16.34 2.76 17.79
N LEU A 248 15.34 2.76 18.67
CA LEU A 248 15.04 3.90 19.54
C LEU A 248 16.26 4.27 20.41
N TYR A 249 16.82 3.30 21.13
CA TYR A 249 18.01 3.55 21.96
C TYR A 249 19.21 4.03 21.13
N ALA A 250 19.38 3.51 19.90
CA ALA A 250 20.39 4.01 18.98
C ALA A 250 20.16 5.48 18.59
N CYS A 251 18.90 5.90 18.38
CA CYS A 251 18.54 7.30 18.12
C CYS A 251 18.81 8.20 19.32
N MET A 252 18.59 7.69 20.54
CA MET A 252 18.94 8.37 21.80
C MET A 252 20.45 8.33 22.10
N ARG A 253 21.25 7.67 21.27
CA ARG A 253 22.70 7.42 21.46
C ARG A 253 23.01 6.56 22.69
N GLU A 254 22.05 5.81 23.19
CA GLU A 254 22.21 4.79 24.23
C GLU A 254 22.66 3.45 23.62
N PHE A 255 23.87 3.47 23.04
CA PHE A 255 24.41 2.31 22.34
C PHE A 255 24.48 1.01 23.17
N PRO A 256 24.78 1.04 24.50
CA PRO A 256 24.74 -0.17 25.32
C PRO A 256 23.34 -0.79 25.41
N SER A 257 22.31 0.02 25.62
CA SER A 257 20.90 -0.40 25.67
C SER A 257 20.47 -0.95 24.31
N ALA A 258 20.83 -0.27 23.23
CA ALA A 258 20.55 -0.73 21.87
C ALA A 258 21.21 -2.08 21.56
N ALA A 259 22.49 -2.24 21.88
CA ALA A 259 23.24 -3.48 21.66
C ALA A 259 22.65 -4.65 22.45
N ARG A 260 22.14 -4.41 23.67
CA ARG A 260 21.47 -5.43 24.47
C ARG A 260 20.22 -5.96 23.76
N ASP A 261 19.36 -5.08 23.29
CA ASP A 261 18.12 -5.47 22.60
C ASP A 261 18.40 -6.19 21.28
N PHE A 262 19.37 -5.73 20.49
CA PHE A 262 19.77 -6.43 19.27
C PHE A 262 20.37 -7.81 19.53
N LYS A 263 21.20 -7.96 20.57
CA LYS A 263 21.75 -9.27 20.96
C LYS A 263 20.64 -10.22 21.41
N GLU A 264 19.64 -9.73 22.14
CA GLU A 264 18.51 -10.55 22.56
C GLU A 264 17.63 -10.94 21.36
N ALA A 265 17.38 -10.03 20.42
CA ALA A 265 16.73 -10.35 19.16
C ALA A 265 17.47 -11.45 18.37
N LEU A 266 18.81 -11.37 18.30
CA LEU A 266 19.65 -12.37 17.65
C LEU A 266 19.70 -13.70 18.42
N ARG A 267 19.53 -13.71 19.75
CA ARG A 267 19.38 -14.96 20.50
C ARG A 267 18.10 -15.71 20.12
N LEU A 268 17.00 -14.98 19.97
CA LEU A 268 15.71 -15.56 19.59
C LEU A 268 15.71 -16.04 18.14
N ILE A 269 16.24 -15.21 17.22
CA ILE A 269 16.38 -15.55 15.80
C ILE A 269 17.77 -15.12 15.33
N PRO A 270 18.75 -16.05 15.31
CA PRO A 270 20.13 -15.76 14.89
C PRO A 270 20.26 -15.23 13.46
N ALA A 271 19.33 -15.61 12.58
CA ALA A 271 19.32 -15.20 11.18
C ALA A 271 18.58 -13.87 10.93
N SER A 272 18.28 -13.07 11.97
CA SER A 272 17.59 -11.78 11.80
C SER A 272 18.52 -10.72 11.19
N PRO A 273 18.32 -10.30 9.93
CA PRO A 273 19.21 -9.32 9.28
C PRO A 273 19.08 -7.94 9.90
N ALA A 274 17.87 -7.56 10.36
CA ALA A 274 17.63 -6.26 10.98
C ALA A 274 18.39 -6.13 12.31
N ALA A 275 18.34 -7.15 13.16
CA ALA A 275 19.05 -7.14 14.44
C ALA A 275 20.57 -7.21 14.27
N ALA A 276 21.05 -7.99 13.29
CA ALA A 276 22.49 -8.05 12.96
C ALA A 276 23.01 -6.70 12.46
N ALA A 277 22.29 -6.06 11.53
CA ALA A 277 22.65 -4.74 11.02
C ALA A 277 22.61 -3.66 12.12
N GLY A 278 21.57 -3.68 12.95
CA GLY A 278 21.44 -2.76 14.08
C GLY A 278 22.55 -2.92 15.10
N LEU A 279 22.92 -4.17 15.45
CA LEU A 279 24.03 -4.44 16.35
C LEU A 279 25.34 -3.91 15.77
N ALA A 280 25.63 -4.23 14.50
CA ALA A 280 26.82 -3.77 13.81
C ALA A 280 26.91 -2.23 13.80
N GLN A 281 25.79 -1.54 13.61
CA GLN A 281 25.74 -0.08 13.63
C GLN A 281 26.10 0.51 15.00
N VAL A 282 25.60 -0.07 16.10
CA VAL A 282 25.81 0.49 17.45
C VAL A 282 27.13 0.05 18.11
N THR A 283 27.75 -1.01 17.58
CA THR A 283 29.07 -1.48 18.05
C THR A 283 30.22 -1.09 17.13
N ALA A 284 29.94 -0.49 15.97
CA ALA A 284 30.99 -0.02 15.08
C ALA A 284 31.85 1.02 15.80
N PRO A 285 33.20 0.92 15.71
CA PRO A 285 34.07 1.96 16.25
C PRO A 285 33.76 3.28 15.54
N VAL A 286 33.56 4.35 16.31
CA VAL A 286 33.35 5.68 15.75
C VAL A 286 34.59 6.02 14.91
N PRO A 287 34.47 6.24 13.59
CA PRO A 287 35.62 6.64 12.80
C PRO A 287 36.15 7.95 13.40
N PRO A 288 37.48 8.09 13.61
CA PRO A 288 38.03 9.30 14.19
C PRO A 288 37.57 10.49 13.34
N VAL A 289 36.95 11.47 14.00
CA VAL A 289 36.53 12.72 13.35
C VAL A 289 37.79 13.35 12.78
N ALA A 290 37.94 13.31 11.46
CA ALA A 290 38.99 14.06 10.79
C ALA A 290 38.67 15.55 10.97
N VAL A 291 39.23 16.15 12.03
CA VAL A 291 39.41 17.61 12.11
C VAL A 291 40.53 17.94 11.12
N GLY A 292 40.18 17.94 9.84
CA GLY A 292 41.10 18.15 8.73
C GLY A 292 40.62 19.35 7.93
N GLY A 293 41.38 20.44 8.03
CA GLY A 293 41.07 21.73 7.43
C GLY A 293 40.82 21.69 5.93
N SER A 294 40.05 22.68 5.49
CA SER A 294 39.80 23.06 4.11
C SER A 294 41.05 22.98 3.23
N LYS A 295 41.07 22.04 2.28
CA LYS A 295 41.63 22.29 0.93
C LYS A 295 40.81 21.53 -0.10
N ALA A 296 40.03 22.30 -0.85
CA ALA A 296 39.45 21.89 -2.12
C ALA A 296 40.56 21.43 -3.07
N LYS A 297 40.37 20.26 -3.71
CA LYS A 297 40.99 20.00 -5.01
C LYS A 297 40.10 19.09 -5.83
N ALA A 298 39.72 19.62 -6.98
CA ALA A 298 38.95 18.97 -8.02
C ALA A 298 39.78 17.94 -8.80
N ALA A 299 39.16 16.81 -9.13
CA ALA A 299 39.39 15.91 -10.26
C ALA A 299 38.29 14.82 -10.13
N GLY A 300 37.44 14.47 -11.09
CA GLY A 300 37.62 14.41 -12.54
C GLY A 300 37.63 12.94 -12.96
N GLY A 301 36.54 12.46 -13.59
CA GLY A 301 36.58 11.33 -14.52
C GLY A 301 36.12 9.94 -14.05
N GLN A 302 34.91 9.57 -14.50
CA GLN A 302 34.51 8.31 -15.16
C GLN A 302 34.76 6.93 -14.52
N GLY A 303 33.70 6.11 -14.51
CA GLY A 303 33.81 4.69 -14.90
C GLY A 303 33.03 3.70 -14.05
N GLY A 304 32.18 2.89 -14.69
CA GLY A 304 31.98 1.50 -14.26
C GLY A 304 30.60 1.14 -13.72
N ALA A 305 29.77 0.56 -14.60
CA ALA A 305 28.57 -0.18 -14.24
C ALA A 305 28.90 -1.44 -13.42
N VAL A 306 28.07 -1.78 -12.41
CA VAL A 306 27.95 -3.17 -11.95
C VAL A 306 26.47 -3.47 -11.62
N ARG A 307 25.98 -4.52 -12.28
CA ARG A 307 24.70 -5.20 -12.08
C ARG A 307 24.65 -5.90 -10.71
N ALA A 308 23.50 -5.89 -10.06
CA ALA A 308 23.00 -6.94 -9.15
C ALA A 308 21.50 -6.65 -8.95
N ALA A 309 20.53 -7.39 -9.50
CA ALA A 309 20.26 -8.82 -9.36
C ALA A 309 20.38 -9.28 -7.91
N ASP A 310 19.33 -9.03 -7.11
CA ASP A 310 18.83 -10.00 -6.14
C ASP A 310 17.41 -9.64 -5.69
N MET A 311 16.44 -10.25 -6.37
CA MET A 311 15.13 -10.52 -5.77
C MET A 311 15.22 -11.85 -5.04
N ARG A 312 14.97 -11.87 -3.73
CA ARG A 312 14.13 -12.90 -3.08
C ARG A 312 13.91 -12.62 -1.59
N ARG A 313 12.60 -12.66 -1.26
CA ARG A 313 11.94 -13.20 -0.05
C ARG A 313 12.30 -12.59 1.31
N GLY A 314 11.27 -11.99 1.89
CA GLY A 314 11.15 -11.80 3.33
C GLY A 314 10.17 -10.69 3.64
N GLY A 315 8.90 -11.03 3.88
CA GLY A 315 7.90 -10.10 4.41
C GLY A 315 8.13 -9.74 5.88
N GLY A 316 9.37 -9.44 6.26
CA GLY A 316 9.71 -8.73 7.49
C GLY A 316 9.73 -7.24 7.22
N LEU A 317 9.65 -6.43 8.27
CA LEU A 317 9.96 -5.01 8.17
C LEU A 317 11.35 -4.89 7.53
N SER A 318 11.40 -4.47 6.26
CA SER A 318 12.67 -4.15 5.60
C SER A 318 13.44 -3.23 6.55
N PRO A 319 14.73 -3.49 6.84
CA PRO A 319 15.51 -2.58 7.64
C PRO A 319 15.41 -1.21 6.98
N LEU A 320 15.38 -0.15 7.79
CA LEU A 320 15.44 1.25 7.37
C LEU A 320 16.70 1.48 6.50
N ARG A 321 16.68 1.00 5.26
CA ARG A 321 17.71 1.18 4.25
C ARG A 321 17.44 2.55 3.66
N GLY A 322 17.90 3.55 4.41
CA GLY A 322 17.59 4.95 4.18
C GLY A 322 17.85 5.75 5.44
N ALA A 323 19.10 5.72 5.91
CA ALA A 323 19.74 6.72 6.74
C ALA A 323 18.82 7.50 7.72
N VAL A 324 18.76 7.03 8.97
CA VAL A 324 18.90 7.96 10.08
C VAL A 324 20.40 8.19 10.23
N SER A 325 20.98 8.99 9.33
CA SER A 325 22.26 9.61 9.62
C SER A 325 22.01 10.63 10.73
N PRO A 326 22.75 10.59 11.85
CA PRO A 326 22.63 11.64 12.86
C PRO A 326 23.00 12.99 12.21
N PRO A 327 22.28 14.10 12.53
CA PRO A 327 22.64 15.41 12.00
C PRO A 327 24.05 15.81 12.49
N PRO A 328 24.80 16.62 11.71
CA PRO A 328 26.11 17.09 12.13
C PRO A 328 26.01 17.96 13.40
N PRO A 329 27.09 18.03 14.20
CA PRO A 329 27.07 18.79 15.44
C PRO A 329 26.73 20.26 15.16
N ARG A 330 25.69 20.79 15.82
CA ARG A 330 25.52 22.24 15.93
C ARG A 330 26.71 22.76 16.74
N GLY A 331 27.62 23.44 16.05
CA GLY A 331 28.68 24.20 16.69
C GLY A 331 28.04 25.20 17.65
N VAL A 332 28.40 25.07 18.91
CA VAL A 332 28.17 26.12 19.90
C VAL A 332 29.26 27.15 19.67
N THR A 333 28.89 28.33 19.19
CA THR A 333 29.66 29.57 19.36
C THR A 333 28.90 30.43 20.34
#